data_AF-A0A382WG30-F1
#
_entry.id   AF-A0A382WG30-F1
#
_cell.length_a   1.000
_cell.length_b   1.000
_cell.length_c   1.000
_cell.angle_alpha   90.00
_cell.angle_beta   90.00
_cell.angle_gamma   90.00
#
_symmetry.space_group_name_H-M   'P 1'
#
loop_
_entity.id
_entity.type
_entity.pdbx_description
1 polymer ?
#
loop_
_entity_poly.entity_id
_entity_poly.type
_entity_poly.pdbx_seq_one_letter_code
_entity_poly.pdbx_strand_id
1 'polypeptide(L)' 'MPEKTIIMDTREIDRALSRIAHEIVERNHGTNNLALVGIRTRGVPLAEALQNKIKEFEGVEVPTGSVDIT' A
#
# COMPACT_ATOMS: atom_id res chain seq x y z
N MET A 1 33.99 -0.34 -0.03
CA MET A 1 32.59 -0.47 0.40
C MET A 1 31.76 0.31 -0.61
N PRO A 2 30.70 -0.26 -1.22
CA PRO A 2 29.84 0.55 -2.09
C PRO A 2 29.20 1.65 -1.22
N GLU A 3 29.23 2.88 -1.73
CA GLU A 3 28.61 4.03 -1.08
C GLU A 3 27.09 3.80 -0.98
N LYS A 4 26.49 4.15 0.17
CA LYS A 4 25.06 3.92 0.41
C LYS A 4 24.25 4.95 -0.38
N THR A 5 23.63 4.51 -1.47
CA THR A 5 22.73 5.35 -2.29
C THR A 5 21.28 5.21 -1.83
N ILE A 6 20.57 6.34 -1.75
CA ILE A 6 19.13 6.37 -1.56
C ILE A 6 18.47 6.04 -2.90
N ILE A 7 17.71 4.95 -2.97
CA ILE A 7 17.02 4.53 -4.21
C ILE A 7 15.70 5.27 -4.40
N MET A 8 14.98 5.52 -3.31
CA MET A 8 13.73 6.28 -3.31
C MET A 8 13.69 7.21 -2.11
N ASP A 9 13.43 8.48 -2.35
CA ASP A 9 13.12 9.46 -1.32
C ASP A 9 11.65 9.37 -0.85
N THR A 10 11.28 10.17 0.14
CA THR A 10 9.93 10.18 0.73
C THR A 10 8.85 10.54 -0.30
N ARG A 11 9.11 11.49 -1.20
CA ARG A 11 8.15 11.92 -2.22
C ARG A 11 8.00 10.85 -3.30
N GLU A 12 9.08 10.15 -3.63
CA GLU A 12 9.08 9.02 -4.57
C GLU A 12 8.26 7.84 -4.03
N ILE A 13 8.42 7.51 -2.74
CA ILE A 13 7.62 6.47 -2.08
C ILE A 13 6.14 6.85 -2.06
N ASP A 14 5.82 8.10 -1.69
CA ASP A 14 4.44 8.55 -1.62
C ASP A 14 3.75 8.47 -3.00
N ARG A 15 4.42 8.94 -4.07
CA ARG A 15 3.93 8.82 -5.45
C ARG A 15 3.75 7.36 -5.88
N ALA A 16 4.69 6.49 -5.52
CA ALA A 16 4.59 5.07 -5.86
C ALA A 16 3.41 4.41 -5.16
N LEU A 17 3.18 4.71 -3.88
CA LEU A 17 2.04 4.20 -3.13
C LEU A 17 0.71 4.70 -3.70
N SER A 18 0.60 5.98 -4.06
CA SER A 18 -0.61 6.51 -4.71
C SER A 18 -0.90 5.78 -6.02
N ARG A 19 0.12 5.56 -6.86
CA ARG A 19 -0.03 4.81 -8.11
C ARG A 19 -0.48 3.37 -7.86
N ILE A 20 0.15 2.68 -6.91
CA ILE A 20 -0.22 1.30 -6.56
C ILE A 20 -1.67 1.23 -6.06
N ALA A 21 -2.09 2.18 -5.22
CA ALA A 21 -3.46 2.22 -4.70
C ALA A 21 -4.50 2.35 -5.84
N HIS A 22 -4.28 3.26 -6.79
CA HIS A 22 -5.16 3.39 -7.96
C HIS A 22 -5.17 2.11 -8.81
N GLU A 23 -4.00 1.53 -9.10
CA GLU A 23 -3.91 0.30 -9.89
C GLU A 23 -4.62 -0.89 -9.21
N ILE A 24 -4.54 -1.00 -7.88
CA ILE A 24 -5.26 -2.05 -7.14
C ILE A 24 -6.77 -1.89 -7.35
N VAL A 25 -7.32 -0.69 -7.16
CA VAL A 25 -8.76 -0.45 -7.28
C VAL A 25 -9.24 -0.64 -8.72
N GLU A 26 -8.50 -0.11 -9.71
CA GLU A 26 -8.85 -0.22 -11.12
C GLU A 26 -8.87 -1.68 -11.58
N ARG A 27 -7.83 -2.46 -11.23
CA ARG A 27 -7.74 -3.88 -11.61
C ARG A 27 -8.81 -4.76 -10.97
N ASN A 28 -9.37 -4.33 -9.83
CA ASN A 28 -10.43 -5.06 -9.13
C ASN A 28 -11.84 -4.49 -9.41
N HIS A 29 -11.96 -3.52 -10.33
CA HIS A 29 -13.21 -2.86 -10.69
C HIS A 29 -13.92 -2.22 -9.48
N GLY A 30 -13.14 -1.60 -8.59
CA GLY A 30 -13.62 -0.97 -7.36
C GLY A 30 -13.21 -1.73 -6.10
N THR A 31 -13.93 -1.47 -5.00
CA THR A 31 -13.57 -1.91 -3.64
C THR A 31 -14.49 -2.98 -3.05
N ASN A 32 -15.58 -3.36 -3.73
CA ASN A 32 -16.66 -4.19 -3.18
C ASN A 32 -16.22 -5.57 -2.64
N ASN A 33 -15.14 -6.15 -3.17
CA ASN A 33 -14.60 -7.43 -2.72
C ASN A 33 -13.06 -7.36 -2.57
N LEU A 34 -12.57 -6.23 -2.06
CA LEU A 34 -11.15 -5.96 -1.91
C LEU A 34 -10.76 -5.97 -0.43
N ALA A 35 -9.67 -6.66 -0.10
CA ALA A 35 -9.02 -6.58 1.21
C ALA A 35 -7.50 -6.49 1.03
N LEU A 36 -6.82 -5.81 1.95
CA LEU A 36 -5.37 -5.72 1.99
C LEU A 36 -4.83 -6.58 3.13
N VAL A 37 -3.72 -7.29 2.89
CA VAL A 37 -3.07 -8.10 3.92
C VAL A 37 -1.59 -7.78 3.94
N GLY A 38 -1.13 -7.16 5.04
CA GLY A 38 0.28 -6.85 5.25
C GLY A 38 1.02 -8.04 5.85
N ILE A 39 2.05 -8.53 5.16
CA ILE A 39 2.95 -9.55 5.71
C ILE A 39 3.95 -8.85 6.63
N ARG A 40 4.12 -9.36 7.85
CA ARG A 40 5.10 -8.80 8.79
C ARG A 40 6.53 -8.89 8.24
N THR A 41 7.40 -7.94 8.55
CA THR A 41 7.23 -6.81 9.48
C THR A 41 6.80 -5.51 8.79
N ARG A 42 7.45 -5.12 7.69
CA ARG A 42 7.20 -3.85 6.99
C ARG A 42 6.05 -3.88 5.98
N GLY A 43 5.48 -5.05 5.68
CA GLY A 43 4.29 -5.12 4.83
C GLY A 43 3.03 -4.58 5.52
N VAL A 44 2.96 -4.66 6.86
CA VAL A 44 1.84 -4.10 7.65
C VAL A 44 1.71 -2.58 7.48
N PRO A 45 2.74 -1.76 7.77
CA PRO A 45 2.63 -0.32 7.57
C PRO A 45 2.43 0.08 6.09
N LEU A 46 2.90 -0.73 5.14
CA LEU A 46 2.63 -0.49 3.71
C LEU A 46 1.17 -0.77 3.35
N ALA A 47 0.57 -1.83 3.89
CA ALA A 47 -0.85 -2.14 3.68
C ALA A 47 -1.75 -1.05 4.28
N GLU A 48 -1.43 -0.57 5.48
CA GLU A 48 -2.10 0.58 6.11
C GLU A 48 -1.97 1.86 5.28
N ALA A 49 -0.77 2.14 4.74
CA ALA A 49 -0.56 3.29 3.87
C ALA A 49 -1.39 3.20 2.58
N LEU A 50 -1.48 2.02 1.97
CA LEU A 50 -2.32 1.78 0.79
C LEU A 50 -3.80 1.94 1.11
N GLN A 51 -4.27 1.40 2.25
CA GLN A 51 -5.65 1.57 2.72
C GLN A 51 -6.00 3.05 2.84
N ASN A 52 -5.14 3.84 3.48
CA ASN A 52 -5.36 5.28 3.65
C ASN A 52 -5.47 6.01 2.32
N LYS A 53 -4.61 5.67 1.34
CA LYS A 53 -4.69 6.28 0.01
C LYS A 53 -5.96 5.88 -0.72
N ILE A 54 -6.36 4.60 -0.68
CA ILE A 54 -7.64 4.16 -1.25
C ILE A 54 -8.81 4.93 -0.61
N LYS A 55 -8.81 5.06 0.71
CA LYS A 55 -9.83 5.82 1.45
C LYS A 55 -9.87 7.29 1.04
N GLU A 56 -8.73 7.91 0.72
CA GLU A 56 -8.65 9.31 0.29
C GLU A 56 -9.40 9.57 -1.02
N PHE A 57 -9.30 8.68 -2.02
CA PHE A 57 -9.92 8.89 -3.34
C PHE A 57 -11.22 8.11 -3.58
N GLU A 58 -11.44 6.96 -2.94
CA GLU A 58 -12.71 6.21 -3.04
C GLU A 58 -13.69 6.55 -1.90
N GLY A 59 -13.22 7.14 -0.79
CA GLY A 59 -14.02 7.31 0.43
C GLY A 59 -14.32 6.01 1.17
N VAL A 60 -13.77 4.87 0.71
CA VAL A 60 -14.02 3.53 1.27
C VAL A 60 -12.80 3.08 2.07
N GLU A 61 -13.03 2.67 3.31
CA GLU A 61 -12.02 2.04 4.14
C GLU A 61 -12.00 0.53 3.88
N VAL A 62 -11.09 0.08 3.02
CA VAL A 62 -10.96 -1.34 2.69
C VAL A 62 -10.48 -2.16 3.89
N PRO A 63 -11.06 -3.34 4.16
CA PRO A 63 -10.59 -4.22 5.21
C PRO A 63 -9.09 -4.49 5.08
N THR A 64 -8.34 -4.26 6.15
CA THR A 64 -6.88 -4.42 6.16
C THR A 64 -6.47 -5.29 7.34
N GLY A 65 -5.73 -6.36 7.06
CA GLY A 65 -5.26 -7.33 8.05
C GLY A 65 -3.75 -7.55 7.99
N SER A 66 -3.25 -8.46 8.82
CA SER A 66 -1.85 -8.86 8.80
C SER A 66 -1.68 -10.37 8.92
N VAL A 67 -0.57 -10.88 8.39
CA VAL A 67 -0.17 -12.29 8.51
C VAL A 67 1.27 -12.36 8.99
N ASP A 68 1.51 -13.26 9.95
CA ASP A 68 2.82 -13.67 10.38
C ASP A 68 3.16 -15.01 9.71
N ILE A 69 4.30 -15.07 9.03
CA ILE A 69 4.76 -16.24 8.26
C ILE A 69 5.97 -16.91 8.93
N THR A 70 6.24 -16.57 10.19
CA THR A 70 7.38 -17.06 10.98
C THR A 70 7.03 -18.31 11.77
#